data_AF-S4P975-F1
#
_entry.id   AF-S4P975-F1
#
_cell.length_a   1.000
_cell.length_b   1.000
_cell.length_c   1.000
_cell.angle_alpha   90.00
_cell.angle_beta   90.00
_cell.angle_gamma   90.00
#
_symmetry.space_group_name_H-M   'P 1'
#
loop_
_entity.id
_entity.type
_entity.pdbx_description
1 polymer ?
#
loop_
_entity_poly.entity_id
_entity_poly.type
_entity_poly.pdbx_seq_one_letter_code
_entity_poly.pdbx_strand_id
1 'polypeptide(L)' 'MSWQHIFIPILPRHLADYLLAPMPFLIGVPRCVMQTVRMSEVGDVVVLDVDANELRTPFRDLESLPQDMVASLRRALSD' A
#
# COMPACT_ATOMS: atom_id res chain seq x y z
N MET A 1 12.51 2.39 13.57
CA MET A 1 11.46 1.35 13.44
C MET A 1 11.67 0.63 12.10
N SER A 2 11.36 -0.66 12.02
CA SER A 2 11.40 -1.43 10.77
C SER A 2 10.13 -2.26 10.63
N TRP A 3 9.69 -2.50 9.40
CA TRP A 3 8.54 -3.36 9.10
C TRP A 3 8.82 -4.80 9.54
N GLN A 4 7.91 -5.41 10.30
CA GLN A 4 8.10 -6.74 10.89
C GLN A 4 7.29 -7.85 10.20
N HIS A 5 6.35 -7.49 9.31
CA HIS A 5 5.49 -8.45 8.64
C HIS A 5 5.97 -8.73 7.21
N ILE A 6 5.11 -9.33 6.38
CA ILE A 6 5.44 -9.71 5.01
C ILE A 6 5.94 -8.47 4.26
N PHE A 7 7.15 -8.57 3.70
CA PHE A 7 7.77 -7.53 2.90
C PHE A 7 8.31 -8.16 1.61
N ILE A 8 7.66 -7.88 0.49
CA ILE A 8 8.03 -8.41 -0.83
C ILE A 8 8.17 -7.21 -1.78
N PRO A 9 9.39 -6.71 -2.02
CA PRO A 9 9.59 -5.51 -2.85
C PRO A 9 9.04 -5.64 -4.27
N ILE A 10 9.09 -6.83 -4.87
CA ILE A 10 8.54 -7.13 -6.20
C ILE A 10 7.92 -8.51 -6.16
N LEU A 11 6.61 -8.60 -6.38
CA LEU A 11 5.84 -9.84 -6.33
C LEU A 11 5.95 -10.62 -7.65
N PRO A 12 6.49 -11.84 -7.64
CA PRO A 12 6.42 -12.75 -8.79
C PRO A 12 4.98 -13.20 -9.05
N ARG A 13 4.62 -13.42 -10.32
CA ARG A 13 3.25 -13.81 -10.72
C ARG A 13 2.73 -15.09 -10.03
N HIS A 14 3.59 -16.08 -9.79
CA HIS A 14 3.20 -17.34 -9.15
C HIS A 14 2.95 -17.22 -7.64
N LEU A 15 3.22 -16.05 -7.04
CA LEU A 15 2.95 -15.75 -5.63
C LEU A 15 1.80 -14.75 -5.48
N ALA A 16 0.96 -14.55 -6.51
CA ALA A 16 -0.14 -13.59 -6.48
C ALA A 16 -1.11 -13.82 -5.30
N ASP A 17 -1.30 -15.08 -4.88
CA ASP A 17 -2.18 -15.45 -3.76
C ASP A 17 -1.74 -14.84 -2.41
N TYR A 18 -0.49 -14.39 -2.28
CA TYR A 18 -0.02 -13.68 -1.08
C TYR A 18 -0.70 -12.33 -0.87
N LEU A 19 -1.32 -11.75 -1.90
CA LEU A 19 -2.13 -10.53 -1.77
C LEU A 19 -3.42 -10.75 -0.97
N LEU A 20 -3.82 -12.01 -0.77
CA LEU A 20 -4.99 -12.39 0.02
C LEU A 20 -4.65 -12.65 1.50
N ALA A 21 -3.39 -12.43 1.91
CA ALA A 21 -2.95 -12.68 3.27
C ALA A 21 -3.69 -11.76 4.27
N PRO A 22 -4.26 -12.29 5.37
CA PRO A 22 -5.03 -11.50 6.34
C PRO A 22 -4.16 -10.69 7.32
N MET A 23 -2.85 -10.92 7.31
CA MET A 23 -1.87 -10.21 8.14
C MET A 23 -1.32 -8.99 7.41
N PRO A 24 -0.80 -7.96 8.11
CA PRO A 24 -0.23 -6.79 7.46
C PRO A 24 0.88 -7.18 6.46
N PHE A 25 0.89 -6.54 5.30
CA PHE A 25 1.94 -6.74 4.31
C PHE A 25 2.31 -5.45 3.59
N LEU A 26 3.53 -5.41 3.07
CA LEU A 26 4.01 -4.38 2.16
C LEU A 26 4.61 -5.07 0.94
N ILE A 27 3.88 -5.01 -0.19
CA ILE A 27 4.19 -5.77 -1.39
C ILE A 27 4.18 -4.83 -2.60
N GLY A 28 5.27 -4.83 -3.37
CA GLY A 28 5.30 -4.16 -4.68
C GLY A 28 4.77 -5.09 -5.75
N VAL A 29 3.74 -4.67 -6.48
CA VAL A 29 3.06 -5.51 -7.49
C VAL A 29 3.28 -4.91 -8.87
N PRO A 30 3.96 -5.61 -9.79
CA PRO A 30 4.04 -5.19 -11.18
C PRO A 30 2.64 -5.14 -11.81
N ARG A 31 2.39 -4.17 -12.69
CA ARG A 31 1.09 -3.98 -13.35
C ARG A 31 0.56 -5.23 -14.05
N CYS A 32 1.44 -6.03 -14.65
CA CYS A 32 1.08 -7.30 -15.29
C CYS A 32 0.57 -8.36 -14.31
N VAL A 33 1.04 -8.36 -13.06
CA VAL A 33 0.55 -9.24 -11.99
C VAL A 33 -0.76 -8.67 -11.42
N MET A 34 -0.82 -7.35 -11.21
CA MET A 34 -2.01 -6.66 -10.70
C MET A 34 -3.25 -6.89 -11.58
N GLN A 35 -3.07 -6.94 -12.91
CA GLN A 35 -4.15 -7.24 -13.87
C GLN A 35 -4.71 -8.66 -13.78
N THR A 36 -3.95 -9.60 -13.20
CA THR A 36 -4.39 -10.99 -13.04
C THR A 36 -5.21 -11.21 -11.77
N VAL A 37 -5.19 -10.24 -10.86
CA VAL A 37 -5.82 -10.32 -9.54
C VAL A 37 -7.09 -9.50 -9.56
N ARG A 38 -8.19 -10.08 -9.07
CA ARG A 38 -9.46 -9.36 -8.93
C ARG A 38 -9.43 -8.55 -7.64
N MET A 39 -9.49 -7.23 -7.75
CA MET A 39 -9.52 -6.33 -6.58
C MET A 39 -10.69 -6.58 -5.63
N SER A 40 -11.77 -7.21 -6.10
CA SER A 40 -12.89 -7.62 -5.25
C SER A 40 -12.56 -8.78 -4.29
N GLU A 41 -11.50 -9.55 -4.59
CA GLU A 41 -11.03 -10.67 -3.77
C GLU A 41 -9.93 -10.23 -2.80
N VAL A 42 -9.20 -9.17 -3.16
CA VAL A 42 -8.25 -8.50 -2.27
C VAL A 42 -9.07 -7.73 -1.24
N GLY A 43 -8.91 -8.05 0.05
CA GLY A 43 -9.69 -7.49 1.15
C GLY A 43 -9.45 -5.99 1.38
N ASP A 44 -9.57 -5.53 2.62
CA ASP A 44 -9.35 -4.11 2.96
C ASP A 44 -7.86 -3.75 2.87
N VAL A 45 -7.42 -3.33 1.68
CA VAL A 45 -6.03 -3.02 1.38
C VAL A 45 -5.83 -1.58 0.93
N VAL A 46 -4.63 -1.06 1.16
CA VAL A 46 -4.18 0.22 0.62
C VAL A 46 -3.41 -0.05 -0.67
N VAL A 47 -3.83 0.57 -1.76
CA VAL A 47 -3.20 0.45 -3.08
C VAL A 47 -2.71 1.81 -3.53
N LEU A 48 -1.41 1.92 -3.80
CA LEU A 48 -0.81 3.08 -4.43
C LEU A 48 -0.42 2.73 -5.87
N ASP A 49 -1.10 3.32 -6.84
CA ASP A 49 -0.66 3.32 -8.23
C ASP A 49 0.38 4.44 -8.42
N VAL A 50 1.64 4.04 -8.55
CA VAL A 50 2.76 4.98 -8.70
C VAL A 50 2.79 5.62 -10.09
N ASP A 51 2.28 4.94 -11.14
CA ASP A 51 2.24 5.49 -12.50
C ASP A 51 1.22 6.63 -12.59
N ALA A 52 0.07 6.46 -11.92
CA ALA A 52 -1.02 7.45 -11.88
C ALA A 52 -0.93 8.42 -10.68
N ASN A 53 -0.03 8.14 -9.73
CA ASN A 53 0.04 8.79 -8.42
C ASN A 53 -1.33 8.78 -7.68
N GLU A 54 -2.04 7.66 -7.76
CA GLU A 54 -3.38 7.48 -7.19
C GLU A 54 -3.33 6.55 -5.97
N LEU A 55 -3.76 7.06 -4.82
CA LEU A 55 -3.89 6.27 -3.59
C LEU A 55 -5.35 5.86 -3.38
N ARG A 56 -5.60 4.55 -3.33
CA ARG A 56 -6.90 3.96 -2.98
C ARG A 56 -6.78 3.30 -1.62
N THR A 57 -7.61 3.74 -0.68
CA THR A 57 -7.62 3.20 0.68
C THR A 57 -9.05 3.24 1.22
N PRO A 58 -9.52 2.16 1.88
CA PRO A 58 -10.79 2.17 2.62
C PRO A 58 -10.66 2.87 3.99
N PHE A 59 -9.44 3.22 4.41
CA PHE A 59 -9.14 3.75 5.74
C PHE A 59 -8.90 5.26 5.74
N ARG A 60 -9.01 5.87 6.93
CA ARG A 60 -8.75 7.31 7.16
C ARG A 60 -7.56 7.54 8.08
N ASP A 61 -6.50 6.78 7.88
CA ASP A 61 -5.35 6.74 8.81
C ASP A 61 -4.68 8.11 8.98
N LEU A 62 -4.57 8.89 7.91
CA LEU A 62 -3.96 10.22 7.95
C LEU A 62 -4.73 11.22 8.83
N GLU A 63 -6.06 11.07 8.91
CA GLU A 63 -6.91 11.93 9.76
C GLU A 63 -6.74 11.60 11.25
N SER A 64 -6.36 10.35 11.57
CA SER A 64 -6.13 9.92 12.95
C SER A 64 -4.80 10.40 13.54
N LEU A 65 -3.89 10.87 12.69
CA LEU A 65 -2.61 11.43 13.13
C LEU A 65 -2.76 12.88 13.62
N PRO A 66 -1.93 13.33 14.59
CA PRO A 66 -1.91 14.72 15.03
C PRO A 66 -1.61 15.68 13.86
N GLN A 67 -2.56 16.56 13.55
CA GLN A 67 -2.52 17.40 12.35
C GLN A 67 -1.33 18.37 12.34
N ASP A 68 -0.88 18.82 13.52
CA ASP A 68 0.28 19.71 13.66
C ASP A 68 1.57 19.03 13.16
N MET A 69 1.72 17.72 13.45
CA MET A 69 2.85 16.92 12.99
C MET A 69 2.77 16.66 11.49
N VAL A 70 1.57 16.36 10.97
CA VAL A 70 1.33 16.15 9.54
C VAL A 70 1.65 17.41 8.74
N ALA A 71 1.21 18.58 9.21
CA ALA A 71 1.48 19.86 8.57
C ALA A 71 2.98 20.19 8.56
N SER A 72 3.68 19.93 9.68
CA SER A 72 5.14 20.11 9.78
C SER A 72 5.89 19.20 8.80
N LEU A 73 5.55 17.91 8.77
CA LEU A 73 6.17 16.92 7.87
C LEU A 73 5.91 17.25 6.40
N ARG A 74 4.69 17.66 6.04
CA ARG A 74 4.37 18.07 4.67
C ARG A 74 5.22 19.26 4.21
N ARG A 75 5.43 20.27 5.06
CA ARG A 75 6.31 21.39 4.73
C ARG A 75 7.74 20.92 4.47
N ALA A 76 8.29 20.10 5.38
CA ALA A 76 9.66 19.60 5.26
C ALA A 76 9.90 18.68 4.05
N LEU A 77 8.87 18.03 3.50
CA LEU A 77 8.95 17.16 2.32
C LEU A 77 8.62 17.88 1.00
N SER A 78 8.11 19.11 1.07
CA SER A 78 7.77 19.91 -0.12
C SER A 78 8.87 20.90 -0.54
N ASP A 79 9.93 21.02 0.27
CA ASP A 79 11.19 21.70 -0.05
C ASP A 79 12.15 20.76 -0.79
#